data_AF-A0A2E0NCT8-F1
#
_entry.id   AF-A0A2E0NCT8-F1
#
_cell.length_a   1.000
_cell.length_b   1.000
_cell.length_c   1.000
_cell.angle_alpha   90.00
_cell.angle_beta   90.00
_cell.angle_gamma   90.00
#
_symmetry.space_group_name_H-M   'P 1'
#
loop_
_entity.id
_entity.type
_entity.pdbx_description
1 polymer ?
#
loop_
_entity_poly.entity_id
_entity_poly.type
_entity_poly.pdbx_seq_one_letter_code
_entity_poly.pdbx_strand_id
1 'polypeptide(L)'
;MTMHLQRGLTTLNTKKRKASKRKPDAYYMDGWRSQNKFYKQKNLPTMTLDEYIDYIHGVYKPKTEPRAVSVPWHHTESNYRRESPNVPSHTSNNGIGTATKKPSMQYTGERRLVGIAMMHKSNLVPVFADDDDKTGSKQATEIAQMRRN
;
A
#
# COMPACT_ATOMS: atom_id res chain seq x y z
N MET A 1 -15.94 19.98 -47.75
CA MET A 1 -17.40 19.91 -47.93
C MET A 1 -17.98 19.15 -46.75
N THR A 2 -18.73 19.79 -45.86
CA THR A 2 -19.34 19.12 -44.69
C THR A 2 -20.76 18.70 -45.07
N MET A 3 -21.00 17.40 -45.21
CA MET A 3 -22.32 16.82 -45.51
C MET A 3 -23.22 16.83 -44.27
N HIS A 4 -23.61 18.00 -43.80
CA HIS A 4 -24.57 18.12 -42.71
C HIS A 4 -25.99 18.08 -43.29
N LEU A 5 -26.77 17.06 -42.92
CA LEU A 5 -28.18 16.96 -43.32
C LEU A 5 -28.94 18.20 -42.83
N GLN A 6 -29.55 18.92 -43.76
CA GLN A 6 -30.30 20.13 -43.46
C GLN A 6 -31.50 19.82 -42.56
N ARG A 7 -31.63 20.57 -41.45
CA ARG A 7 -32.73 20.41 -40.47
C ARG A 7 -34.08 20.48 -41.18
N GLY A 8 -34.88 19.43 -41.07
CA GLY A 8 -36.23 19.35 -41.65
C GLY A 8 -36.40 18.39 -42.82
N LEU A 9 -35.30 17.83 -43.38
CA LEU A 9 -35.38 16.78 -44.41
C LEU A 9 -35.60 15.37 -43.84
N THR A 10 -35.49 15.20 -42.51
CA THR A 10 -35.78 13.94 -41.83
C THR A 10 -37.06 14.08 -41.01
N THR A 11 -37.88 13.01 -40.97
CA THR A 11 -39.09 12.94 -40.13
C THR A 11 -38.77 12.79 -38.63
N LEU A 12 -37.49 12.81 -38.27
CA LEU A 12 -37.03 12.64 -36.90
C LEU A 12 -37.23 13.93 -36.11
N ASN A 13 -37.96 13.84 -35.00
CA ASN A 13 -38.12 14.96 -34.07
C ASN A 13 -36.81 15.17 -33.28
N THR A 14 -35.98 16.12 -33.72
CA THR A 14 -34.72 16.49 -33.05
C THR A 14 -34.90 17.48 -31.91
N LYS A 15 -36.14 17.83 -31.53
CA LYS A 15 -36.40 18.80 -30.45
C LYS A 15 -36.13 18.15 -29.10
N LYS A 16 -35.30 18.79 -28.27
CA LYS A 16 -35.12 18.37 -26.88
C LYS A 16 -36.49 18.38 -26.17
N ARG A 17 -36.90 17.22 -25.65
CA ARG A 17 -38.17 17.12 -24.90
C ARG A 17 -38.09 17.97 -23.64
N LYS A 18 -39.21 18.61 -23.28
CA LYS A 18 -39.33 19.35 -22.02
C LYS A 18 -39.34 18.33 -20.87
N ALA A 19 -38.62 18.64 -19.79
CA ALA A 19 -38.69 17.86 -18.57
C ALA A 19 -40.13 17.93 -17.99
N SER A 20 -40.62 16.80 -17.49
CA SER A 20 -41.88 16.75 -16.74
C SER A 20 -41.77 17.57 -15.46
N LYS A 21 -42.88 18.18 -15.02
CA LYS A 21 -42.93 18.90 -13.75
C LYS A 21 -42.66 17.93 -12.59
N ARG A 22 -41.89 18.37 -11.60
CA ARG A 22 -41.66 17.65 -10.34
C ARG A 22 -43.00 17.48 -9.60
N LYS A 23 -43.22 16.31 -9.03
CA LYS A 23 -44.36 16.02 -8.13
C LYS A 23 -44.12 16.66 -6.75
N PRO A 24 -45.17 16.92 -5.94
CA PRO A 24 -44.97 17.45 -4.59
C PRO A 24 -44.19 16.46 -3.71
N ASP A 25 -43.50 16.97 -2.69
CA ASP A 25 -42.61 16.20 -1.82
C ASP A 25 -43.30 15.03 -1.11
N ALA A 26 -44.58 15.19 -0.77
CA ALA A 26 -45.43 14.15 -0.20
C ALA A 26 -45.43 12.85 -1.04
N TYR A 27 -45.34 12.96 -2.37
CA TYR A 27 -45.28 11.81 -3.27
C TYR A 27 -44.01 10.95 -3.06
N TYR A 28 -42.91 11.57 -2.64
CA TYR A 28 -41.61 10.92 -2.51
C TYR A 28 -41.33 10.39 -1.10
N MET A 29 -42.14 10.75 -0.09
CA MET A 29 -41.88 10.42 1.31
C MET A 29 -41.80 8.92 1.60
N ASP A 30 -42.71 8.13 1.03
CA ASP A 30 -42.77 6.69 1.31
C ASP A 30 -41.59 5.94 0.68
N GLY A 31 -41.23 6.31 -0.54
CA GLY A 31 -40.07 5.75 -1.23
C GLY A 31 -38.75 6.18 -0.58
N TRP A 32 -38.66 7.42 -0.09
CA TRP A 32 -37.50 7.89 0.66
C TRP A 32 -37.29 7.10 1.95
N ARG A 33 -38.38 6.85 2.71
CA ARG A 33 -38.35 6.05 3.94
C ARG A 33 -37.92 4.61 3.68
N SER A 34 -38.40 3.99 2.59
CA SER A 34 -38.04 2.62 2.24
C SER A 34 -36.57 2.50 1.81
N GLN A 35 -36.06 3.46 1.02
CA GLN A 35 -34.64 3.49 0.63
C GLN A 35 -33.72 3.71 1.84
N ASN A 36 -34.06 4.65 2.73
CA ASN A 36 -33.27 4.86 3.94
C ASN A 36 -33.29 3.66 4.90
N LYS A 37 -34.41 2.91 4.95
CA LYS A 37 -34.46 1.63 5.68
C LYS A 37 -33.49 0.61 5.09
N PHE A 38 -33.44 0.49 3.76
CA PHE A 38 -32.50 -0.39 3.05
C PHE A 38 -31.03 0.02 3.28
N TYR A 39 -30.72 1.32 3.21
CA TYR A 39 -29.36 1.83 3.45
C TYR A 39 -28.88 1.53 4.87
N LYS A 40 -29.72 1.73 5.88
CA LYS A 40 -29.41 1.35 7.26
C LYS A 40 -29.13 -0.14 7.40
N GLN A 41 -29.92 -1.00 6.76
CA GLN A 41 -29.71 -2.46 6.77
C GLN A 41 -28.37 -2.85 6.14
N LYS A 42 -27.88 -2.07 5.18
CA LYS A 42 -26.60 -2.30 4.48
C LYS A 42 -25.43 -1.52 5.07
N ASN A 43 -25.61 -0.84 6.22
CA ASN A 43 -24.61 0.04 6.84
C ASN A 43 -24.10 1.14 5.87
N LEU A 44 -24.98 1.66 5.03
CA LEU A 44 -24.72 2.77 4.11
C LEU A 44 -25.22 4.09 4.69
N PRO A 45 -24.62 5.24 4.30
CA PRO A 45 -25.11 6.55 4.71
C PRO A 45 -26.51 6.81 4.17
N THR A 46 -27.41 7.30 5.03
CA THR A 46 -28.78 7.69 4.63
C THR A 46 -28.80 8.97 3.81
N MET A 47 -29.76 9.10 2.89
CA MET A 47 -29.95 10.29 2.06
C MET A 47 -31.00 11.25 2.63
N THR A 48 -30.86 12.54 2.32
CA THR A 48 -31.93 13.53 2.55
C THR A 48 -33.06 13.38 1.52
N LEU A 49 -34.22 14.01 1.78
CA LEU A 49 -35.36 13.93 0.86
C LEU A 49 -35.05 14.56 -0.51
N ASP A 50 -34.39 15.71 -0.53
CA ASP A 50 -34.00 16.36 -1.78
C ASP A 50 -32.98 15.54 -2.57
N GLU A 51 -31.99 14.95 -1.89
CA GLU A 51 -31.05 14.03 -2.52
C GLU A 51 -31.77 12.83 -3.15
N TYR A 52 -32.81 12.32 -2.48
CA TYR A 52 -33.62 11.20 -2.97
C TYR A 52 -34.42 11.57 -4.22
N ILE A 53 -34.95 12.79 -4.24
CA ILE A 53 -35.65 13.31 -5.41
C ILE A 53 -34.67 13.47 -6.58
N ASP A 54 -33.49 14.05 -6.34
CA ASP A 54 -32.44 14.17 -7.36
C ASP A 54 -31.98 12.79 -7.87
N TYR A 55 -31.95 11.78 -7.00
CA TYR A 55 -31.59 10.40 -7.37
C TYR A 55 -32.64 9.78 -8.30
N ILE A 56 -33.93 9.92 -8.00
CA ILE A 56 -35.02 9.46 -8.88
C ILE A 56 -34.97 10.14 -10.25
N HIS A 57 -34.66 11.44 -10.28
CA HIS A 57 -34.58 12.21 -11.53
C HIS A 57 -33.25 12.05 -12.26
N GLY A 58 -32.30 11.28 -11.72
CA GLY A 58 -30.99 11.04 -12.34
C GLY A 58 -30.07 12.26 -12.36
N VAL A 59 -30.32 13.24 -11.47
CA VAL A 59 -29.53 14.48 -11.35
C VAL A 59 -28.57 14.42 -10.16
N TYR A 60 -28.75 13.44 -9.26
CA TYR A 60 -27.93 13.28 -8.06
C TYR A 60 -26.45 13.12 -8.39
N LYS A 61 -25.62 13.92 -7.71
CA LYS A 61 -24.15 13.82 -7.75
C LYS A 61 -23.65 13.33 -6.40
N PRO A 62 -22.84 12.24 -6.36
CA PRO A 62 -22.29 11.75 -5.10
C PRO A 62 -21.41 12.81 -4.45
N LYS A 63 -21.52 12.95 -3.13
CA LYS A 63 -20.61 13.76 -2.32
C LYS A 63 -19.22 13.14 -2.44
N THR A 64 -18.40 13.73 -3.29
CA THR A 64 -16.99 13.34 -3.42
C THR A 64 -16.19 14.17 -2.45
N GLU A 65 -15.39 13.52 -1.61
CA GLU A 65 -14.32 14.23 -0.93
C GLU A 65 -13.40 14.85 -2.00
N PRO A 66 -12.88 16.07 -1.78
CA PRO A 66 -11.95 16.67 -2.72
C PRO A 66 -10.72 15.75 -2.84
N ARG A 67 -10.65 14.98 -3.93
CA ARG A 67 -9.54 14.05 -4.20
C ARG A 67 -8.20 14.74 -4.35
N ALA A 68 -8.22 16.01 -4.74
CA ALA A 68 -7.05 16.84 -4.86
C ALA A 68 -7.14 17.93 -3.80
N VAL A 69 -6.24 17.88 -2.83
CA VAL A 69 -5.75 19.13 -2.23
C VAL A 69 -5.37 20.01 -3.43
N SER A 70 -5.97 21.19 -3.56
CA SER A 70 -5.62 22.16 -4.61
C SER A 70 -4.21 22.66 -4.33
N VAL A 71 -3.20 21.81 -4.58
CA VAL A 71 -1.81 22.19 -4.54
C VAL A 71 -1.55 22.99 -5.82
N PRO A 72 -0.99 24.21 -5.73
CA PRO A 72 -0.61 24.94 -6.92
C PRO A 72 0.37 24.10 -7.75
N TRP A 73 0.20 24.11 -9.08
CA TRP A 73 1.06 23.38 -10.04
C TRP A 73 2.55 23.76 -9.89
N HIS A 74 2.80 24.93 -9.34
CA HIS A 74 4.10 25.41 -8.93
C HIS A 74 4.15 25.29 -7.42
N HIS A 75 4.88 24.31 -6.90
CA HIS A 75 5.20 24.26 -5.48
C HIS A 75 6.17 25.41 -5.16
N THR A 76 5.66 26.63 -4.96
CA THR A 76 6.50 27.80 -4.66
C THR A 76 7.03 27.78 -3.23
N GLU A 77 6.43 26.97 -2.35
CA GLU A 77 6.78 26.91 -0.92
C GLU A 77 7.37 25.57 -0.48
N SER A 78 7.34 24.52 -1.33
CA SER A 78 8.06 23.29 -1.00
C SER A 78 9.51 23.45 -1.43
N ASN A 79 10.30 24.14 -0.60
CA ASN A 79 11.69 23.78 -0.50
C ASN A 79 11.69 22.29 -0.13
N TYR A 80 11.98 21.42 -1.11
CA TYR A 80 12.13 19.97 -0.92
C TYR A 80 13.18 19.63 0.17
N ARG A 81 13.89 20.65 0.63
CA ARG A 81 14.88 20.62 1.68
C ARG A 81 14.31 21.18 2.98
N ARG A 82 14.37 20.38 4.04
CA ARG A 82 14.23 20.88 5.42
C ARG A 82 15.36 21.87 5.69
N GLU A 83 15.05 23.13 5.99
CA GLU A 83 16.05 24.08 6.49
C GLU A 83 16.44 23.67 7.91
N SER A 84 17.49 22.85 8.03
CA SER A 84 18.11 22.53 9.31
C SER A 84 19.38 23.37 9.43
N PRO A 85 19.44 24.38 10.33
CA PRO A 85 20.64 25.20 10.53
C PRO A 85 21.85 24.39 10.98
N ASN A 86 21.61 23.23 11.60
CA ASN A 86 22.64 22.37 12.16
C ASN A 86 22.46 20.95 11.58
N VAL A 87 23.51 20.45 10.93
CA VAL A 87 23.60 19.06 10.46
C VAL A 87 24.79 18.45 11.18
N PRO A 88 24.59 17.63 12.23
CA PRO A 88 25.68 17.08 13.04
C PRO A 88 26.70 16.25 12.25
N SER A 89 26.33 15.78 11.05
CA SER A 89 27.18 15.04 10.12
C SER A 89 27.87 15.90 9.05
N HIS A 90 27.51 17.18 8.93
CA HIS A 90 28.09 18.08 7.94
C HIS A 90 29.35 18.72 8.52
N THR A 91 30.45 17.96 8.45
CA THR A 91 31.82 18.47 8.53
C THR A 91 32.08 19.47 9.66
N SER A 92 31.84 19.06 10.91
CA SER A 92 32.81 19.43 11.94
C SER A 92 34.15 18.74 11.59
N ASN A 93 35.27 19.26 12.07
CA ASN A 93 36.65 18.80 11.84
C ASN A 93 36.96 17.30 12.16
N ASN A 94 35.93 16.49 12.37
CA ASN A 94 35.93 15.08 12.72
C ASN A 94 35.21 14.24 11.64
N GLY A 95 35.27 14.69 10.38
CA GLY A 95 34.67 14.01 9.24
C GLY A 95 34.98 12.51 9.23
N ILE A 96 33.92 11.72 9.14
CA ILE A 96 33.86 10.27 8.84
C ILE A 96 35.19 9.58 9.09
N GLY A 97 35.43 9.20 10.35
CA GLY A 97 36.46 8.20 10.64
C GLY A 97 36.21 7.03 9.70
N THR A 98 37.24 6.66 8.93
CA THR A 98 37.28 5.48 8.05
C THR A 98 36.38 4.40 8.62
N ALA A 99 35.27 4.10 7.96
CA ALA A 99 34.36 3.04 8.38
C ALA A 99 35.10 1.71 8.21
N THR A 100 35.92 1.35 9.19
CA THR A 100 36.68 0.11 9.20
C THR A 100 35.69 -1.03 9.16
N LYS A 101 35.93 -1.97 8.24
CA LYS A 101 35.10 -3.17 8.07
C LYS A 101 34.88 -3.84 9.42
N LYS A 102 33.62 -4.14 9.77
CA LYS A 102 33.29 -4.92 10.97
C LYS A 102 34.16 -6.18 10.99
N PRO A 103 34.90 -6.46 12.09
CA PRO A 103 35.76 -7.63 12.16
C PRO A 103 34.92 -8.90 12.00
N SER A 104 35.49 -9.93 11.37
CA SER A 104 34.87 -11.25 11.28
C SER A 104 34.61 -11.79 12.69
N MET A 105 33.41 -12.27 12.97
CA MET A 105 33.13 -12.95 14.24
C MET A 105 33.94 -14.25 14.29
N GLN A 106 34.86 -14.36 15.25
CA GLN A 106 35.69 -15.54 15.48
C GLN A 106 35.26 -16.18 16.80
N TYR A 107 35.29 -17.51 16.86
CA TYR A 107 35.04 -18.25 18.10
C TYR A 107 36.26 -18.11 19.03
N THR A 108 36.05 -17.68 20.28
CA THR A 108 37.11 -17.41 21.26
C THR A 108 37.21 -18.47 22.36
N GLY A 109 36.51 -19.60 22.23
CA GLY A 109 36.56 -20.68 23.24
C GLY A 109 37.85 -21.50 23.17
N GLU A 110 38.14 -22.23 24.25
CA GLU A 110 39.38 -23.01 24.41
C GLU A 110 39.55 -24.12 23.36
N ARG A 111 38.45 -24.74 22.94
CA ARG A 111 38.46 -25.79 21.91
C ARG A 111 38.45 -25.19 20.51
N ARG A 112 39.35 -25.65 19.63
CA ARG A 112 39.41 -25.17 18.24
C ARG A 112 38.20 -25.67 17.45
N LEU A 113 37.30 -24.77 17.06
CA LEU A 113 36.20 -25.08 16.15
C LEU A 113 36.74 -25.27 14.72
N VAL A 114 36.57 -26.46 14.15
CA VAL A 114 37.06 -26.79 12.81
C VAL A 114 35.97 -26.57 11.76
N GLY A 115 34.72 -26.85 12.10
CA GLY A 115 33.59 -26.68 11.19
C GLY A 115 32.23 -26.92 11.83
N ILE A 116 31.19 -26.90 11.00
CA ILE A 116 29.81 -27.20 11.39
C ILE A 116 29.33 -28.36 10.52
N ALA A 117 28.90 -29.45 11.15
CA ALA A 117 28.29 -30.59 10.49
C ALA A 117 26.76 -30.56 10.67
N MET A 118 26.03 -31.30 9.83
CA MET A 118 24.57 -31.38 9.90
C MET A 118 24.12 -32.83 10.09
N MET A 119 23.42 -33.11 11.19
CA MET A 119 22.77 -34.42 11.40
C MET A 119 21.48 -34.51 10.57
N HIS A 120 20.68 -33.44 10.54
CA HIS A 120 19.50 -33.30 9.67
C HIS A 120 19.33 -31.83 9.25
N LYS A 121 18.42 -31.52 8.32
CA LYS A 121 18.28 -30.17 7.71
C LYS A 121 18.11 -29.03 8.72
N SER A 122 17.57 -29.32 9.91
CA SER A 122 17.34 -28.35 10.99
C SER A 122 18.27 -28.48 12.20
N ASN A 123 19.31 -29.33 12.17
CA ASN A 123 20.27 -29.45 13.27
C ASN A 123 21.71 -29.32 12.79
N LEU A 124 22.32 -28.19 13.15
CA LEU A 124 23.70 -27.83 12.90
C LEU A 124 24.51 -28.09 14.17
N VAL A 125 25.46 -29.01 14.09
CA VAL A 125 26.29 -29.47 15.20
C VAL A 125 27.72 -28.96 14.99
N PRO A 126 28.33 -28.24 15.96
CA PRO A 126 29.72 -27.80 15.86
C PRO A 126 30.67 -29.01 15.96
N VAL A 127 31.72 -29.01 15.13
CA VAL A 127 32.78 -30.02 15.11
C VAL A 127 34.06 -29.38 15.65
N PHE A 128 34.57 -29.92 16.74
CA PHE A 128 35.77 -29.43 17.41
C PHE A 128 36.98 -30.29 17.04
N ALA A 129 38.16 -29.68 17.07
CA ALA A 129 39.41 -30.44 17.05
C ALA A 129 39.60 -31.06 18.44
N ASP A 130 39.92 -32.35 18.45
CA ASP A 130 40.37 -33.05 19.65
C ASP A 130 41.89 -33.25 19.57
N ASP A 131 42.52 -33.61 20.68
CA ASP A 131 43.98 -33.75 20.77
C ASP A 131 44.54 -34.73 19.71
N ASP A 132 43.77 -35.78 19.42
CA ASP A 132 44.12 -36.83 18.46
C ASP A 132 43.64 -36.55 17.01
N ASP A 133 42.83 -35.51 16.79
CA ASP A 133 42.33 -35.15 15.45
C ASP A 133 42.18 -33.63 15.28
N LYS A 134 43.27 -33.03 14.80
CA LYS A 134 43.36 -31.58 14.50
C LYS A 134 42.44 -31.13 13.37
N THR A 135 41.92 -32.05 12.57
CA THR A 135 41.05 -31.78 11.43
C THR A 135 39.57 -32.04 11.70
N GLY A 136 39.21 -32.57 12.88
CA GLY A 136 37.83 -32.89 13.26
C GLY A 136 37.17 -33.95 12.37
N SER A 137 37.97 -34.72 11.63
CA SER A 137 37.53 -35.67 10.61
C SER A 137 36.72 -36.84 11.19
N LYS A 138 37.12 -37.38 12.34
CA LYS A 138 36.47 -38.51 13.01
C LYS A 138 35.04 -38.12 13.44
N GLN A 139 34.93 -37.04 14.20
CA GLN A 139 33.64 -36.54 14.68
C GLN A 139 32.71 -36.13 13.51
N ALA A 140 33.26 -35.49 12.47
CA ALA A 140 32.48 -35.17 11.28
C ALA A 140 31.96 -36.43 10.54
N THR A 141 32.77 -37.49 10.47
CA THR A 141 32.40 -38.74 9.81
C THR A 141 31.31 -39.49 10.57
N GLU A 142 31.41 -39.55 11.89
CA GLU A 142 30.38 -40.16 12.75
C GLU A 142 29.03 -39.45 12.61
N ILE A 143 29.04 -38.10 12.66
CA ILE A 143 27.84 -37.28 12.47
C ILE A 143 27.22 -37.51 11.07
N ALA A 144 28.06 -37.67 10.04
CA ALA A 144 27.60 -37.95 8.69
C ALA A 144 27.05 -39.37 8.52
N GLN A 145 27.59 -40.36 9.24
CA GLN A 145 27.06 -41.73 9.26
C GLN A 145 25.70 -41.79 9.96
N MET A 146 25.54 -41.10 11.10
CA MET A 146 24.25 -40.99 11.80
C MET A 146 23.14 -40.38 10.92
N ARG A 147 23.50 -39.53 9.96
CA ARG A 147 22.55 -38.98 8.98
C ARG A 147 22.11 -40.00 7.92
N ARG A 148 22.93 -41.01 7.63
CA ARG A 148 22.74 -41.96 6.52
C ARG A 148 22.13 -43.29 6.96
N ASN A 149 22.15 -43.59 8.25
CA ASN A 149 21.48 -44.75 8.86
C ASN A 149 20.07 -44.37 9.32
#